data_AF-A0A0G4F2S7-F1
#
_entry.id   AF-A0A0G4F2S7-F1
#
_cell.length_a   1.000
_cell.length_b   1.000
_cell.length_c   1.000
_cell.angle_alpha   90.00
_cell.angle_beta   90.00
_cell.angle_gamma   90.00
#
_symmetry.space_group_name_H-M   'P 1'
#
loop_
_entity.id
_entity.type
_entity.pdbx_description
1 polymer ?
#
loop_
_entity_poly.entity_id
_entity_poly.type
_entity_poly.pdbx_seq_one_letter_code
_entity_poly.pdbx_strand_id
1 'polypeptide(L)'
;MGIKNPKTEGGEARATSQAATRSPGLTQAIQKKREIEEEKEREERKEAHKEYSQRKRAEEKERWERVKETEVLGVTGKQRKTVRDAKAKQHSGWLSVVPQEADDMLLNPEEFRDALTLCYQFKVQGDKRNYEGCGGSWGLQHALNYKRGGHVGRRYNKVNQAWCDLAELVFASAVGRGGLVVRAEGEVPGRPAFYGDFSEWGLWARQRQAILDTRVLKTQTASYVQGDWQKVLIRLAMGKKEQYAEPCRDKGYDFMPLVSSVDRALEKDVEMFPKKVAHLVSLKWNRTYR
;
A
#
# COMPACT_ATOMS: atom_id res chain seq x y z
N MET A 1 5.25 1.99 -19.57
CA MET A 1 4.89 0.63 -20.03
C MET A 1 3.40 0.63 -20.29
N GLY A 2 3.00 0.54 -21.56
CA GLY A 2 1.60 0.64 -21.97
C GLY A 2 0.90 -0.71 -21.98
N ILE A 3 -0.43 -0.68 -21.91
CA ILE A 3 -1.31 -1.79 -22.24
C ILE A 3 -0.86 -2.34 -23.60
N LYS A 4 -0.52 -3.64 -23.66
CA LYS A 4 -0.10 -4.28 -24.91
C LYS A 4 -1.19 -4.11 -25.95
N ASN A 5 -0.80 -3.87 -27.20
CA ASN A 5 -1.75 -3.75 -28.28
C ASN A 5 -2.55 -5.07 -28.40
N PRO A 6 -3.87 -5.06 -28.22
CA PRO A 6 -4.68 -6.27 -28.29
C PRO A 6 -4.60 -6.97 -29.65
N LYS A 7 -4.18 -6.27 -30.71
CA LYS A 7 -3.93 -6.85 -32.03
C LYS A 7 -2.80 -7.88 -32.05
N THR A 8 -1.80 -7.73 -31.19
CA THR A 8 -0.66 -8.67 -31.12
C THR A 8 -0.96 -9.94 -30.31
N GLU A 9 -1.90 -9.90 -29.36
CA GLU A 9 -2.28 -11.07 -28.55
C GLU A 9 -3.49 -11.85 -29.12
N GLY A 10 -4.24 -11.25 -30.06
CA GLY A 10 -5.41 -11.88 -30.68
C GLY A 10 -5.10 -13.21 -31.39
N GLY A 11 -3.88 -13.40 -31.91
CA GLY A 11 -3.47 -14.65 -32.54
C GLY A 11 -3.37 -15.82 -31.54
N GLU A 12 -2.76 -15.58 -30.38
CA GLU A 12 -2.61 -16.59 -29.33
C GLU A 12 -3.94 -16.87 -28.63
N ALA A 13 -4.72 -15.83 -28.29
CA ALA A 13 -6.05 -16.01 -27.71
C ALA A 13 -6.99 -16.81 -28.65
N ARG A 14 -6.88 -16.57 -29.97
CA ARG A 14 -7.59 -17.34 -30.99
C ARG A 14 -7.07 -18.77 -31.10
N ALA A 15 -5.76 -19.01 -31.02
CA ALA A 15 -5.19 -20.36 -31.02
C ALA A 15 -5.63 -21.17 -29.78
N THR A 16 -5.71 -20.54 -28.60
CA THR A 16 -6.20 -21.18 -27.37
C THR A 16 -7.70 -21.45 -27.43
N SER A 17 -8.49 -20.49 -27.93
CA SER A 17 -9.91 -20.71 -28.21
C SER A 17 -10.10 -21.87 -29.20
N GLN A 18 -9.30 -21.93 -30.27
CA GLN A 18 -9.31 -23.04 -31.22
C GLN A 18 -8.86 -24.37 -30.61
N ALA A 19 -7.88 -24.40 -29.71
CA ALA A 19 -7.46 -25.62 -29.02
C ALA A 19 -8.56 -26.16 -28.08
N ALA A 20 -9.24 -25.27 -27.35
CA ALA A 20 -10.38 -25.63 -26.52
C ALA A 20 -11.60 -26.08 -27.34
N THR A 21 -11.80 -25.51 -28.53
CA THR A 21 -12.93 -25.84 -29.43
C THR A 21 -12.65 -27.08 -30.29
N ARG A 22 -11.38 -27.35 -30.60
CA ARG A 22 -10.90 -28.56 -31.28
C ARG A 22 -10.60 -29.70 -30.30
N SER A 23 -11.10 -29.63 -29.07
CA SER A 23 -11.00 -30.78 -28.17
C SER A 23 -11.56 -32.01 -28.91
N PRO A 24 -10.89 -33.17 -28.86
CA PRO A 24 -11.28 -34.35 -29.63
C PRO A 24 -12.72 -34.76 -29.33
N GLY A 25 -13.20 -34.50 -28.11
CA GLY A 25 -14.57 -34.78 -27.66
C GLY A 25 -15.63 -34.03 -28.46
N LEU A 26 -15.54 -32.69 -28.57
CA LEU A 26 -16.55 -31.89 -29.27
C LEU A 26 -16.58 -32.18 -30.77
N THR A 27 -15.39 -32.26 -31.37
CA THR A 27 -15.25 -32.47 -32.82
C THR A 27 -15.74 -33.86 -33.23
N GLN A 28 -15.44 -34.89 -32.43
CA GLN A 28 -15.93 -36.25 -32.67
C GLN A 28 -17.42 -36.40 -32.35
N ALA A 29 -17.95 -35.70 -31.35
CA ALA A 29 -19.38 -35.73 -31.01
C ALA A 29 -20.24 -35.11 -32.12
N ILE A 30 -19.78 -33.98 -32.69
CA ILE A 30 -20.41 -33.32 -33.85
C ILE A 30 -20.34 -34.23 -35.09
N GLN A 31 -19.19 -34.84 -35.38
CA GLN A 31 -19.05 -35.77 -36.52
C GLN A 31 -19.90 -37.04 -36.37
N LYS A 32 -20.09 -37.55 -35.15
CA LYS A 32 -20.82 -38.80 -34.88
C LYS A 32 -22.28 -38.59 -34.47
N LYS A 33 -22.79 -37.35 -34.45
CA LYS A 33 -24.13 -36.98 -33.95
C LYS A 33 -24.45 -37.61 -32.58
N ARG A 34 -23.52 -37.55 -31.64
CA ARG A 34 -23.74 -38.02 -30.25
C ARG A 34 -24.06 -36.85 -29.33
N GLU A 35 -24.91 -37.09 -28.33
CA GLU A 35 -25.16 -36.13 -27.25
C GLU A 35 -23.87 -35.86 -26.48
N ILE A 36 -23.66 -34.57 -26.16
CA ILE A 36 -22.47 -34.08 -25.46
C ILE A 36 -22.81 -34.03 -23.97
N GLU A 37 -21.98 -34.64 -23.15
CA GLU A 37 -22.05 -34.55 -21.70
C GLU A 37 -21.56 -33.14 -21.26
N GLU A 38 -22.48 -32.19 -21.16
CA GLU A 38 -22.17 -30.75 -20.98
C GLU A 38 -21.30 -30.46 -19.75
N GLU A 39 -21.47 -31.25 -18.68
CA GLU A 39 -20.70 -31.10 -17.43
C GLU A 39 -19.23 -31.47 -17.61
N LYS A 40 -18.95 -32.56 -18.35
CA LYS A 40 -17.60 -33.00 -18.65
C LYS A 40 -16.86 -32.02 -19.54
N GLU A 41 -17.54 -31.48 -20.56
CA GLU A 41 -16.97 -30.46 -21.43
C GLU A 41 -16.67 -29.14 -20.69
N ARG A 42 -17.53 -28.76 -19.73
CA ARG A 42 -17.33 -27.57 -18.91
C ARG A 42 -16.10 -27.71 -18.02
N GLU A 43 -15.87 -28.88 -17.44
CA GLU A 43 -14.66 -29.15 -16.66
C GLU A 43 -13.40 -29.16 -17.54
N GLU A 44 -13.45 -29.80 -18.71
CA GLU A 44 -12.32 -29.76 -19.67
C GLU A 44 -11.96 -28.33 -20.10
N ARG A 45 -12.97 -27.46 -20.32
CA ARG A 45 -12.75 -26.03 -20.62
C ARG A 45 -12.14 -25.27 -19.45
N LYS A 46 -12.58 -25.54 -18.21
CA LYS A 46 -12.01 -24.92 -17.00
C LYS A 46 -10.55 -25.33 -16.83
N GLU A 47 -10.25 -26.61 -17.06
CA GLU A 47 -8.91 -27.16 -16.94
C GLU A 47 -7.96 -26.58 -18.00
N ALA A 48 -8.39 -26.54 -19.26
CA ALA A 48 -7.65 -25.88 -20.34
C ALA A 48 -7.39 -24.39 -20.06
N HIS A 49 -8.37 -23.67 -19.49
CA HIS A 49 -8.20 -22.28 -19.10
C HIS A 49 -7.22 -22.11 -17.93
N LYS A 50 -7.26 -23.02 -16.96
CA LYS A 50 -6.34 -23.04 -15.82
C LYS A 50 -4.90 -23.31 -16.28
N GLU A 51 -4.68 -24.29 -17.15
CA GLU A 51 -3.38 -24.58 -17.76
C GLU A 51 -2.85 -23.40 -18.57
N TYR A 52 -3.70 -22.78 -19.39
CA TYR A 52 -3.33 -21.57 -20.14
C TYR A 52 -2.92 -20.43 -19.21
N SER A 53 -3.69 -20.16 -18.15
CA SER A 53 -3.37 -19.14 -17.17
C SER A 53 -2.03 -19.42 -16.47
N GLN A 54 -1.77 -20.67 -16.11
CA GLN A 54 -0.50 -21.09 -15.51
C GLN A 54 0.67 -20.91 -16.47
N ARG A 55 0.52 -21.34 -17.72
CA ARG A 55 1.53 -21.16 -18.78
C ARG A 55 1.83 -19.68 -19.02
N LYS A 56 0.81 -18.83 -19.14
CA LYS A 56 0.99 -17.39 -19.28
C LYS A 56 1.73 -16.76 -18.12
N ARG A 57 1.39 -17.14 -16.88
CA ARG A 57 2.13 -16.69 -15.68
C ARG A 57 3.59 -17.15 -15.70
N ALA A 58 3.86 -18.36 -16.18
CA ALA A 58 5.23 -18.88 -16.31
C ALA A 58 6.03 -18.14 -17.39
N GLU A 59 5.45 -17.92 -18.57
CA GLU A 59 6.05 -17.15 -19.67
C GLU A 59 6.33 -15.69 -19.25
N GLU A 60 5.40 -15.05 -18.53
CA GLU A 60 5.61 -13.71 -17.98
C GLU A 60 6.71 -13.68 -16.93
N LYS A 61 6.76 -14.69 -16.05
CA LYS A 61 7.82 -14.83 -15.05
C LYS A 61 9.19 -15.00 -15.70
N GLU A 62 9.31 -15.85 -16.72
CA GLU A 62 10.56 -16.10 -17.45
C GLU A 62 11.00 -14.85 -18.24
N ARG A 63 10.05 -14.18 -18.91
CA ARG A 63 10.30 -12.88 -19.56
C ARG A 63 10.79 -11.84 -18.56
N TRP A 64 10.26 -11.85 -17.34
CA TRP A 64 10.70 -10.95 -16.29
C TRP A 64 12.11 -11.26 -15.78
N GLU A 65 12.48 -12.53 -15.64
CA GLU A 65 13.85 -12.91 -15.27
C GLU A 65 14.85 -12.50 -16.37
N ARG A 66 14.52 -12.71 -17.65
CA ARG A 66 15.35 -12.21 -18.76
C ARG A 66 15.54 -10.69 -18.71
N VAL A 67 14.47 -9.93 -18.46
CA VAL A 67 14.53 -8.45 -18.36
C VAL A 67 15.33 -7.99 -17.14
N LYS A 68 15.31 -8.74 -16.03
CA LYS A 68 16.15 -8.46 -14.86
C LYS A 68 17.65 -8.67 -15.15
N GLU A 69 17.99 -9.70 -15.91
CA GLU A 69 19.37 -10.05 -16.25
C GLU A 69 19.95 -9.12 -17.32
N THR A 70 19.14 -8.67 -18.28
CA THR A 70 19.54 -7.58 -19.18
C THR A 70 19.65 -6.29 -18.37
N GLU A 71 20.87 -5.80 -18.17
CA GLU A 71 21.09 -4.49 -17.59
C GLU A 71 20.36 -3.44 -18.43
N VAL A 72 19.27 -2.89 -17.90
CA VAL A 72 18.66 -1.70 -18.49
C VAL A 72 19.71 -0.59 -18.43
N LEU A 73 20.26 -0.25 -19.59
CA LEU A 73 21.27 0.80 -19.75
C LEU A 73 20.80 2.08 -19.03
N GLY A 74 21.64 2.60 -18.13
CA GLY A 74 21.37 3.83 -17.38
C GLY A 74 20.69 3.66 -16.01
N VAL A 75 20.34 2.44 -15.58
CA VAL A 75 19.76 2.21 -14.24
C VAL A 75 20.86 2.00 -13.19
N THR A 76 20.96 2.92 -12.23
CA THR A 76 21.92 2.83 -11.13
C THR A 76 21.59 1.69 -10.15
N GLY A 77 22.60 1.16 -9.43
CA GLY A 77 22.38 0.13 -8.40
C GLY A 77 21.37 0.54 -7.31
N LYS A 78 21.31 1.84 -6.99
CA LYS A 78 20.31 2.43 -6.06
C LYS A 78 18.89 2.34 -6.60
N GLN A 79 18.69 2.62 -7.90
CA GLN A 79 17.38 2.49 -8.55
C GLN A 79 16.94 1.03 -8.64
N ARG A 80 17.87 0.09 -8.92
CA ARG A 80 17.55 -1.36 -8.90
C ARG A 80 17.07 -1.82 -7.52
N LYS A 81 17.73 -1.37 -6.44
CA LYS A 81 17.27 -1.64 -5.06
C LYS A 81 15.87 -1.04 -4.83
N THR A 82 15.65 0.21 -5.23
CA THR A 82 14.35 0.90 -5.05
C THR A 82 13.21 0.18 -5.76
N VAL A 83 13.40 -0.27 -6.99
CA VAL A 83 12.41 -1.04 -7.74
C VAL A 83 12.13 -2.39 -7.07
N ARG A 84 13.18 -3.09 -6.59
CA ARG A 84 13.02 -4.33 -5.82
C ARG A 84 12.24 -4.11 -4.54
N ASP A 85 12.57 -3.05 -3.79
CA ASP A 85 11.87 -2.69 -2.56
C ASP A 85 10.40 -2.34 -2.86
N ALA A 86 10.13 -1.53 -3.88
CA ALA A 86 8.77 -1.17 -4.29
C ALA A 86 7.94 -2.41 -4.67
N LYS A 87 8.56 -3.39 -5.33
CA LYS A 87 7.94 -4.68 -5.65
C LYS A 87 7.68 -5.51 -4.39
N ALA A 88 8.68 -5.66 -3.51
CA ALA A 88 8.57 -6.42 -2.27
C ALA A 88 7.47 -5.86 -1.36
N LYS A 89 7.32 -4.53 -1.36
CA LYS A 89 6.27 -3.84 -0.63
C LYS A 89 4.89 -3.88 -1.32
N GLN A 90 4.80 -4.37 -2.56
CA GLN A 90 3.58 -4.36 -3.41
C GLN A 90 3.02 -2.96 -3.70
N HIS A 91 3.87 -1.94 -3.70
CA HIS A 91 3.43 -0.54 -3.77
C HIS A 91 3.17 -0.03 -5.18
N SER A 92 3.49 -0.79 -6.22
CA SER A 92 3.27 -0.41 -7.61
C SER A 92 1.85 -0.70 -8.10
N GLY A 93 0.95 -1.14 -7.21
CA GLY A 93 -0.44 -1.47 -7.56
C GLY A 93 -1.18 -0.31 -8.24
N TRP A 94 -0.90 0.94 -7.83
CA TRP A 94 -1.49 2.13 -8.47
C TRP A 94 -1.10 2.33 -9.94
N LEU A 95 -0.03 1.68 -10.42
CA LEU A 95 0.33 1.67 -11.84
C LEU A 95 -0.47 0.64 -12.65
N SER A 96 -1.12 -0.30 -11.97
CA SER A 96 -1.88 -1.41 -12.56
C SER A 96 -3.39 -1.21 -12.44
N VAL A 97 -3.83 -0.25 -11.63
CA VAL A 97 -5.23 0.11 -11.44
C VAL A 97 -5.57 1.26 -12.38
N VAL A 98 -6.68 1.14 -13.11
CA VAL A 98 -7.24 2.25 -13.88
C VAL A 98 -7.84 3.24 -12.87
N PRO A 99 -7.33 4.47 -12.76
CA PRO A 99 -7.87 5.42 -11.81
C PRO A 99 -9.28 5.84 -12.23
N GLN A 100 -10.23 5.77 -11.30
CA GLN A 100 -11.61 6.21 -11.49
C GLN A 100 -11.83 7.56 -10.80
N GLU A 101 -12.66 8.39 -11.41
CA GLU A 101 -13.02 9.71 -10.87
C GLU A 101 -13.80 9.61 -9.55
N ALA A 102 -14.66 8.60 -9.43
CA ALA A 102 -15.45 8.33 -8.23
C ALA A 102 -14.60 8.01 -6.97
N ASP A 103 -13.35 7.58 -7.16
CA ASP A 103 -12.44 7.22 -6.06
C ASP A 103 -11.47 8.35 -5.69
N ASP A 104 -11.59 9.53 -6.31
CA ASP A 104 -10.62 10.64 -6.20
C ASP A 104 -9.16 10.21 -6.49
N MET A 105 -8.99 9.20 -7.36
CA MET A 105 -7.69 8.60 -7.69
C MET A 105 -7.04 9.23 -8.94
N LEU A 106 -7.68 10.24 -9.54
CA LEU A 106 -7.16 10.93 -10.71
C LEU A 106 -5.97 11.81 -10.33
N LEU A 107 -4.79 11.43 -10.81
CA LEU A 107 -3.59 12.26 -10.74
C LEU A 107 -3.47 13.05 -12.03
N ASN A 108 -3.19 14.34 -11.94
CA ASN A 108 -2.83 15.10 -13.12
C ASN A 108 -1.47 14.62 -13.69
N PRO A 109 -1.12 14.94 -14.95
CA PRO A 109 0.11 14.46 -15.57
C PRO A 109 1.39 14.83 -14.80
N GLU A 110 1.42 15.96 -14.10
CA GLU A 110 2.56 16.37 -13.28
C GLU A 110 2.65 15.57 -11.99
N GLU A 111 1.53 15.42 -11.27
CA GLU A 111 1.45 14.61 -10.06
C GLU A 111 1.82 13.15 -10.33
N PHE A 112 1.41 12.61 -11.48
CA PHE A 112 1.78 11.27 -11.90
C PHE A 112 3.29 11.15 -12.13
N ARG A 113 3.91 12.10 -12.85
CA ARG A 113 5.36 12.13 -13.09
C ARG A 113 6.15 12.34 -11.80
N ASP A 114 5.69 13.23 -10.93
CA ASP A 114 6.29 13.49 -9.62
C ASP A 114 6.19 12.24 -8.73
N ALA A 115 5.03 11.57 -8.69
CA ALA A 115 4.85 10.33 -7.94
C ALA A 115 5.79 9.22 -8.42
N LEU A 116 5.92 9.03 -9.75
CA LEU A 116 6.91 8.11 -10.33
C LEU A 116 8.33 8.47 -9.91
N THR A 117 8.67 9.75 -10.03
CA THR A 117 10.01 10.24 -9.72
C THR A 117 10.38 10.00 -8.26
N LEU A 118 9.42 10.22 -7.35
CA LEU A 118 9.61 9.99 -5.92
C LEU A 118 9.67 8.50 -5.56
N CYS A 119 8.74 7.69 -6.07
CA CYS A 119 8.67 6.26 -5.74
C CYS A 119 9.85 5.45 -6.28
N TYR A 120 10.39 5.84 -7.44
CA TYR A 120 11.45 5.12 -8.14
C TYR A 120 12.80 5.83 -8.14
N GLN A 121 12.92 6.96 -7.43
CA GLN A 121 14.14 7.78 -7.36
C GLN A 121 14.66 8.16 -8.75
N PHE A 122 13.77 8.61 -9.63
CA PHE A 122 14.23 9.25 -10.87
C PHE A 122 14.80 10.64 -10.55
N LYS A 123 15.62 11.15 -11.47
CA LYS A 123 16.16 12.50 -11.34
C LYS A 123 15.00 13.48 -11.50
N VAL A 124 14.74 14.29 -10.47
CA VAL A 124 13.74 15.36 -10.55
C VAL A 124 14.18 16.33 -11.65
N GLN A 125 13.28 16.56 -12.60
CA GLN A 125 13.45 17.58 -13.62
C GLN A 125 12.83 18.88 -13.11
N GLY A 126 13.57 19.98 -13.20
CA GLY A 126 13.12 21.31 -12.82
C GLY A 126 13.83 21.89 -11.59
N ASP A 127 14.33 23.11 -11.75
CA ASP A 127 14.79 23.97 -10.66
C ASP A 127 13.57 24.56 -9.95
N LYS A 128 12.99 23.82 -8.99
CA LYS A 128 11.98 24.41 -8.10
C LYS A 128 12.71 25.25 -7.04
N ARG A 129 13.09 26.47 -7.42
CA ARG A 129 13.62 27.48 -6.50
C ARG A 129 12.48 27.94 -5.58
N ASN A 130 12.76 27.91 -4.29
CA ASN A 130 12.02 28.53 -3.18
C ASN A 130 11.02 27.62 -2.46
N TYR A 131 11.31 27.38 -1.18
CA TYR A 131 10.40 26.86 -0.17
C TYR A 131 10.37 27.88 0.95
N GLU A 132 9.28 28.63 1.09
CA GLU A 132 9.17 29.82 1.95
C GLU A 132 9.15 29.54 3.46
N GLY A 133 9.28 28.28 3.89
CA GLY A 133 8.98 27.88 5.27
C GLY A 133 10.16 27.48 6.18
N CYS A 134 11.40 27.42 5.68
CA CYS A 134 12.51 26.80 6.44
C CYS A 134 13.77 27.68 6.60
N GLY A 135 13.97 28.73 5.79
CA GLY A 135 15.17 29.56 5.83
C GLY A 135 16.50 28.86 5.48
N GLY A 136 16.49 27.55 5.17
CA GLY A 136 17.64 26.77 4.72
C GLY A 136 17.78 26.72 3.21
N SER A 137 18.96 26.34 2.70
CA SER A 137 19.19 26.15 1.27
C SER A 137 18.31 25.02 0.73
N TRP A 138 17.65 25.28 -0.40
CA TRP A 138 16.75 24.30 -1.01
C TRP A 138 17.55 23.10 -1.52
N GLY A 139 17.09 21.90 -1.14
CA GLY A 139 17.54 20.65 -1.72
C GLY A 139 16.40 19.66 -1.72
N LEU A 140 16.28 18.86 -2.80
CA LEU A 140 15.23 17.84 -2.92
C LEU A 140 15.16 16.93 -1.69
N GLN A 141 16.32 16.51 -1.18
CA GLN A 141 16.39 15.65 -0.01
C GLN A 141 15.93 16.37 1.27
N HIS A 142 16.11 17.67 1.38
CA HIS A 142 15.56 18.47 2.47
C HIS A 142 14.03 18.55 2.34
N ALA A 143 13.49 18.96 1.19
CA ALA A 143 12.05 19.05 0.95
C ALA A 143 11.30 17.72 1.19
N LEU A 144 11.95 16.60 0.87
CA LEU A 144 11.38 15.26 1.04
C LEU A 144 11.47 14.72 2.47
N ASN A 145 12.29 15.30 3.35
CA ASN A 145 12.43 14.88 4.75
C ASN A 145 11.87 15.89 5.75
N TYR A 146 11.61 17.12 5.29
CA TYR A 146 11.13 18.18 6.15
C TYR A 146 9.76 17.82 6.75
N LYS A 147 9.69 17.81 8.07
CA LYS A 147 8.52 17.32 8.82
C LYS A 147 7.38 18.34 8.88
N ARG A 148 7.69 19.64 8.91
CA ARG A 148 6.66 20.71 8.95
C ARG A 148 6.38 21.19 7.53
N GLY A 149 5.20 20.94 6.98
CA GLY A 149 4.84 21.37 5.62
C GLY A 149 5.54 20.62 4.47
N GLY A 150 6.69 19.97 4.70
CA GLY A 150 7.40 19.17 3.71
C GLY A 150 6.64 17.88 3.34
N HIS A 151 7.23 17.08 2.44
CA HIS A 151 6.53 15.91 1.89
C HIS A 151 6.07 14.90 2.96
N VAL A 152 6.92 14.66 3.98
CA VAL A 152 6.56 13.79 5.11
C VAL A 152 5.38 14.35 5.89
N GLY A 153 5.38 15.65 6.19
CA GLY A 153 4.29 16.30 6.93
C GLY A 153 2.96 16.26 6.18
N ARG A 154 2.98 16.59 4.88
CA ARG A 154 1.77 16.51 4.04
C ARG A 154 1.25 15.08 3.94
N ARG A 155 2.14 14.09 3.82
CA ARG A 155 1.76 12.67 3.81
C ARG A 155 1.20 12.21 5.14
N TYR A 156 1.80 12.63 6.25
CA TYR A 156 1.29 12.38 7.59
C TYR A 156 -0.15 12.90 7.73
N ASN A 157 -0.43 14.15 7.37
CA ASN A 157 -1.79 14.69 7.48
C ASN A 157 -2.81 13.86 6.66
N LYS A 158 -2.47 13.52 5.41
CA LYS A 158 -3.34 12.71 4.55
C LYS A 158 -3.57 11.29 5.11
N VAL A 159 -2.51 10.64 5.57
CA VAL A 159 -2.59 9.27 6.12
C VAL A 159 -3.36 9.28 7.43
N ASN A 160 -3.10 10.24 8.32
CA ASN A 160 -3.80 10.37 9.59
C ASN A 160 -5.30 10.65 9.38
N GLN A 161 -5.63 11.51 8.41
CA GLN A 161 -7.02 11.74 8.02
C GLN A 161 -7.69 10.45 7.55
N ALA A 162 -7.06 9.71 6.63
CA ALA A 162 -7.60 8.45 6.13
C ALA A 162 -7.82 7.41 7.25
N TRP A 163 -6.93 7.36 8.25
CA TRP A 163 -7.14 6.50 9.42
C TRP A 163 -8.36 6.90 10.24
N CYS A 164 -8.56 8.20 10.44
CA CYS A 164 -9.73 8.70 11.15
C CYS A 164 -11.02 8.44 10.35
N ASP A 165 -11.02 8.67 9.04
CA ASP A 165 -12.19 8.43 8.18
C ASP A 165 -12.59 6.94 8.19
N LEU A 166 -11.60 6.04 8.21
CA LEU A 166 -11.84 4.61 8.41
C LEU A 166 -12.45 4.29 9.79
N ALA A 167 -11.99 4.98 10.84
CA ALA A 167 -12.56 4.82 12.17
C ALA A 167 -14.02 5.29 12.23
N GLU A 168 -14.35 6.41 11.61
CA GLU A 168 -15.72 6.99 11.58
C GLU A 168 -16.75 6.09 10.92
N LEU A 169 -16.34 5.23 9.98
CA LEU A 169 -17.24 4.23 9.40
C LEU A 169 -17.82 3.28 10.47
N VAL A 170 -17.03 2.98 11.48
CA VAL A 170 -17.38 2.05 12.56
C VAL A 170 -17.97 2.81 13.75
N PHE A 171 -17.19 3.75 14.30
CA PHE A 171 -17.47 4.40 15.56
C PHE A 171 -18.34 5.65 15.34
N ALA A 172 -19.50 5.70 15.98
CA ALA A 172 -20.45 6.81 15.85
C ALA A 172 -20.04 8.06 16.67
N SER A 173 -19.11 7.91 17.62
CA SER A 173 -18.51 9.04 18.32
C SER A 173 -17.56 9.76 17.39
N ALA A 174 -17.54 11.10 17.43
CA ALA A 174 -16.49 11.88 16.79
C ALA A 174 -15.14 11.28 17.22
N VAL A 175 -14.34 10.85 16.24
CA VAL A 175 -12.95 10.47 16.46
C VAL A 175 -12.34 11.56 17.30
N GLY A 176 -11.70 11.20 18.43
CA GLY A 176 -11.06 12.17 19.31
C GLY A 176 -9.84 12.79 18.63
N ARG A 177 -10.06 13.62 17.61
CA ARG A 177 -9.03 14.18 16.73
C ARG A 177 -8.28 15.26 17.49
N GLY A 178 -6.97 15.06 17.62
CA GLY A 178 -6.06 16.05 18.21
C GLY A 178 -6.34 16.34 19.67
N GLY A 179 -5.62 15.67 20.58
CA GLY A 179 -5.53 16.18 21.95
C GLY A 179 -5.86 15.20 23.07
N LEU A 180 -5.92 13.89 22.82
CA LEU A 180 -5.96 12.98 23.96
C LEU A 180 -4.60 12.99 24.67
N VAL A 181 -4.58 13.64 25.84
CA VAL A 181 -3.40 13.79 26.69
C VAL A 181 -3.02 12.41 27.23
N VAL A 182 -1.97 11.84 26.65
CA VAL A 182 -1.35 10.61 27.15
C VAL A 182 -0.53 10.92 28.40
N ARG A 183 0.21 12.03 28.38
CA ARG A 183 0.91 12.60 29.54
C ARG A 183 0.73 14.11 29.55
N ALA A 184 0.28 14.67 30.66
CA ALA A 184 0.15 16.11 30.81
C ALA A 184 1.52 16.75 31.07
N GLU A 185 1.65 18.03 30.75
CA GLU A 185 2.83 18.80 31.12
C GLU A 185 2.95 18.88 32.66
N GLY A 186 4.14 18.66 33.20
CA GLY A 186 4.38 18.65 34.65
C GLY A 186 3.99 17.36 35.38
N GLU A 187 3.31 16.40 34.72
CA GLU A 187 2.98 15.08 35.31
C GLU A 187 4.26 14.30 35.67
N VAL A 188 5.32 14.45 34.86
CA VAL A 188 6.66 13.93 35.17
C VAL A 188 7.68 15.06 35.03
N PRO A 189 8.47 15.38 36.08
CA PRO A 189 9.46 16.45 36.04
C PRO A 189 10.43 16.30 34.86
N GLY A 190 10.64 17.38 34.11
CA GLY A 190 11.55 17.42 32.96
C GLY A 190 11.06 16.67 31.72
N ARG A 191 9.82 16.16 31.68
CA ARG A 191 9.24 15.53 30.49
C ARG A 191 8.11 16.38 29.91
N PRO A 192 8.10 16.63 28.58
CA PRO A 192 7.03 17.37 27.94
C PRO A 192 5.73 16.55 27.89
N ALA A 193 4.62 17.25 27.65
CA ALA A 193 3.34 16.62 27.38
C ALA A 193 3.40 15.70 26.15
N PHE A 194 2.65 14.60 26.19
CA PHE A 194 2.49 13.66 25.09
C PHE A 194 1.02 13.52 24.72
N TYR A 195 0.74 13.63 23.43
CA TYR A 195 -0.59 13.52 22.86
C TYR A 195 -0.63 12.37 21.86
N GLY A 196 -1.80 11.74 21.74
CA GLY A 196 -2.15 10.92 20.59
C GLY A 196 -2.69 11.78 19.45
N ASP A 197 -2.59 11.27 18.23
CA ASP A 197 -3.15 11.93 17.05
C ASP A 197 -4.68 11.82 17.06
N PHE A 198 -5.16 10.64 17.40
CA PHE A 198 -6.58 10.37 17.60
C PHE A 198 -6.80 9.20 18.55
N SER A 199 -8.05 8.98 18.96
CA SER A 199 -8.39 7.94 19.91
C SER A 199 -9.79 7.38 19.68
N GLU A 200 -9.93 6.06 19.84
CA GLU A 200 -11.20 5.34 19.67
C GLU A 200 -11.60 4.60 20.95
N TRP A 201 -12.85 4.77 21.35
CA TRP A 201 -13.41 4.06 22.50
C TRP A 201 -13.91 2.68 22.07
N GLY A 202 -13.46 1.63 22.75
CA GLY A 202 -13.92 0.26 22.45
C GLY A 202 -13.22 -0.43 21.28
N LEU A 203 -12.12 0.13 20.75
CA LEU A 203 -11.42 -0.41 19.58
C LEU A 203 -10.87 -1.82 19.81
N TRP A 204 -10.15 -2.03 20.92
CA TRP A 204 -9.52 -3.31 21.27
C TRP A 204 -10.28 -4.08 22.34
N ALA A 205 -10.62 -3.39 23.43
CA ALA A 205 -11.40 -3.92 24.53
C ALA A 205 -12.64 -3.06 24.78
N ARG A 206 -13.75 -3.70 25.16
CA ARG A 206 -14.98 -2.99 25.53
C ARG A 206 -14.68 -1.99 26.66
N GLN A 207 -15.28 -0.80 26.57
CA GLN A 207 -15.14 0.26 27.58
C GLN A 207 -13.70 0.73 27.84
N ARG A 208 -12.79 0.53 26.88
CA ARG A 208 -11.41 0.98 26.99
C ARG A 208 -11.06 1.94 25.86
N GLN A 209 -10.41 3.06 26.20
CA GLN A 209 -9.91 4.01 25.22
C GLN A 209 -8.63 3.47 24.58
N ALA A 210 -8.57 3.47 23.26
CA ALA A 210 -7.35 3.21 22.51
C ALA A 210 -6.81 4.52 21.93
N ILE A 211 -5.54 4.79 22.16
CA ILE A 211 -4.81 5.92 21.58
C ILE A 211 -4.05 5.44 20.34
N LEU A 212 -4.21 6.18 19.25
CA LEU A 212 -3.52 5.94 18.00
C LEU A 212 -2.66 7.14 17.65
N ASP A 213 -1.45 6.84 17.17
CA ASP A 213 -0.45 7.87 16.96
C ASP A 213 0.37 7.54 15.71
N THR A 214 0.21 8.34 14.67
CA THR A 214 0.73 8.12 13.33
C THR A 214 2.22 8.51 13.25
N ARG A 215 3.03 7.73 12.54
CA ARG A 215 4.36 8.18 12.07
C ARG A 215 4.48 7.89 10.59
N VAL A 216 4.84 8.91 9.83
CA VAL A 216 5.25 8.75 8.44
C VAL A 216 6.74 9.05 8.31
N LEU A 217 7.46 8.20 7.58
CA LEU A 217 8.89 8.41 7.29
C LEU A 217 9.22 8.14 5.82
N LYS A 218 10.34 8.69 5.36
CA LYS A 218 10.93 8.30 4.09
C LYS A 218 11.97 7.20 4.33
N THR A 219 11.70 6.00 3.81
CA THR A 219 12.61 4.84 4.00
C THR A 219 13.93 4.99 3.26
N GLN A 220 13.98 5.87 2.25
CA GLN A 220 15.12 6.09 1.37
C GLN A 220 15.93 7.35 1.77
N THR A 221 15.82 7.77 3.03
CA THR A 221 16.66 8.85 3.57
C THR A 221 18.06 8.33 3.85
N ALA A 222 19.09 9.16 3.69
CA ALA A 222 20.50 8.76 3.79
C ALA A 222 20.82 7.93 5.06
N SER A 223 20.14 8.21 6.17
CA SER A 223 20.22 7.46 7.44
C SER A 223 19.69 6.02 7.39
N TYR A 224 18.87 5.67 6.40
CA TYR A 224 18.14 4.40 6.28
C TYR A 224 18.42 3.66 4.97
N VAL A 225 19.15 4.27 4.02
CA VAL A 225 19.46 3.70 2.68
C VAL A 225 20.13 2.32 2.75
N GLN A 226 20.94 2.06 3.78
CA GLN A 226 21.62 0.78 3.96
C GLN A 226 20.81 -0.26 4.76
N GLY A 227 19.75 0.15 5.47
CA GLY A 227 18.93 -0.74 6.29
C GLY A 227 17.86 -1.50 5.52
N ASP A 228 17.39 -2.58 6.11
CA ASP A 228 16.13 -3.20 5.75
C ASP A 228 14.98 -2.28 6.21
N TRP A 229 14.15 -1.86 5.26
CA TRP A 229 13.06 -0.93 5.52
C TRP A 229 12.09 -1.47 6.57
N GLN A 230 11.89 -2.78 6.65
CA GLN A 230 11.03 -3.40 7.66
C GLN A 230 11.58 -3.17 9.06
N LYS A 231 12.89 -3.39 9.26
CA LYS A 231 13.56 -3.16 10.54
C LYS A 231 13.49 -1.70 10.98
N VAL A 232 13.55 -0.76 10.03
CA VAL A 232 13.40 0.67 10.33
C VAL A 232 11.99 0.98 10.84
N LEU A 233 10.95 0.44 10.18
CA LEU A 233 9.56 0.62 10.62
C LEU A 233 9.33 0.01 12.01
N ILE A 234 9.78 -1.24 12.22
CA ILE A 234 9.67 -1.95 13.50
C ILE A 234 10.36 -1.17 14.61
N ARG A 235 11.60 -0.70 14.39
CA ARG A 235 12.34 0.11 15.37
C ARG A 235 11.59 1.38 15.75
N LEU A 236 10.95 2.05 14.79
CA LEU A 236 10.19 3.27 15.06
C LEU A 236 8.89 3.00 15.80
N ALA A 237 8.22 1.88 15.49
CA ALA A 237 7.04 1.42 16.22
C ALA A 237 7.39 1.04 17.67
N MET A 238 8.47 0.28 17.87
CA MET A 238 8.96 -0.08 19.22
C MET A 238 9.32 1.15 20.04
N GLY A 239 10.05 2.11 19.46
CA GLY A 239 10.38 3.35 20.16
C GLY A 239 9.14 4.17 20.56
N LYS A 240 8.05 4.14 19.78
CA LYS A 240 6.75 4.70 20.21
C LYS A 240 6.12 3.87 21.32
N LYS A 241 6.08 2.55 21.20
CA LYS A 241 5.51 1.68 22.24
C LYS A 241 6.22 1.89 23.57
N GLU A 242 7.54 1.92 23.60
CA GLU A 242 8.33 2.20 24.81
C GLU A 242 7.98 3.57 25.43
N GLN A 243 7.85 4.59 24.59
CA GLN A 243 7.53 5.95 25.03
C GLN A 243 6.11 6.09 25.60
N TYR A 244 5.14 5.33 25.08
CA TYR A 244 3.72 5.42 25.44
C TYR A 244 3.26 4.31 26.39
N ALA A 245 4.05 3.25 26.61
CA ALA A 245 3.63 2.06 27.36
C ALA A 245 3.26 2.35 28.81
N GLU A 246 4.11 3.04 29.58
CA GLU A 246 3.82 3.37 30.98
C GLU A 246 2.64 4.36 31.10
N PRO A 247 2.66 5.54 30.44
CA PRO A 247 1.56 6.50 30.58
C PRO A 247 0.18 5.96 30.19
N CYS A 248 0.13 5.13 29.15
CA CYS A 248 -1.13 4.51 28.74
C CYS A 248 -1.59 3.46 29.75
N ARG A 249 -0.69 2.66 30.32
CA ARG A 249 -1.04 1.68 31.36
C ARG A 249 -1.59 2.35 32.61
N ASP A 250 -0.96 3.43 33.07
CA ASP A 250 -1.37 4.15 34.28
C ASP A 250 -2.79 4.73 34.15
N LYS A 251 -3.16 5.16 32.94
CA LYS A 251 -4.50 5.69 32.63
C LYS A 251 -5.50 4.63 32.15
N GLY A 252 -5.09 3.36 32.09
CA GLY A 252 -5.93 2.28 31.60
C GLY A 252 -6.23 2.36 30.10
N TYR A 253 -5.41 3.03 29.30
CA TYR A 253 -5.54 3.14 27.85
C TYR A 253 -4.81 2.01 27.12
N ASP A 254 -5.29 1.67 25.93
CA ASP A 254 -4.53 0.89 24.95
C ASP A 254 -3.76 1.84 24.03
N PHE A 255 -2.63 1.41 23.49
CA PHE A 255 -1.83 2.22 22.57
C PHE A 255 -1.45 1.44 21.32
N MET A 256 -1.62 2.07 20.14
CA MET A 256 -1.11 1.53 18.90
C MET A 256 -0.41 2.59 18.03
N PRO A 257 0.89 2.39 17.72
CA PRO A 257 1.56 3.26 16.78
C PRO A 257 1.16 2.90 15.34
N LEU A 258 0.74 3.89 14.55
CA LEU A 258 0.44 3.73 13.13
C LEU A 258 1.63 4.17 12.28
N VAL A 259 2.63 3.30 12.14
CA VAL A 259 3.88 3.61 11.43
C VAL A 259 3.81 3.21 9.96
N SER A 260 4.02 4.18 9.08
CA SER A 260 4.07 3.96 7.64
C SER A 260 5.23 4.70 6.97
N SER A 261 5.61 4.24 5.78
CA SER A 261 6.48 5.03 4.90
C SER A 261 5.67 5.98 4.01
N VAL A 262 6.31 7.06 3.58
CA VAL A 262 5.85 7.95 2.51
C VAL A 262 5.45 7.15 1.26
N ASP A 263 6.22 6.10 0.97
CA ASP A 263 6.01 5.23 -0.18
C ASP A 263 4.87 4.23 0.04
N ARG A 264 4.10 4.34 1.14
CA ARG A 264 2.94 3.51 1.55
C ARG A 264 3.26 2.17 2.22
N ALA A 265 4.47 1.97 2.76
CA ALA A 265 4.80 0.72 3.45
C ALA A 265 4.18 0.78 4.83
N LEU A 266 3.44 -0.24 5.23
CA LEU A 266 2.94 -0.35 6.58
C LEU A 266 3.88 -1.22 7.40
N GLU A 267 4.06 -0.85 8.66
CA GLU A 267 4.58 -1.77 9.65
C GLU A 267 3.54 -2.90 9.88
N LYS A 268 4.00 -4.10 10.26
CA LYS A 268 3.17 -5.30 10.28
C LYS A 268 1.99 -5.19 11.24
N ASP A 269 2.19 -4.59 12.41
CA ASP A 269 1.14 -4.44 13.43
C ASP A 269 0.08 -3.42 12.98
N VAL A 270 0.44 -2.47 12.12
CA VAL A 270 -0.49 -1.45 11.60
C VAL A 270 -1.62 -2.08 10.81
N GLU A 271 -1.39 -3.23 10.15
CA GLU A 271 -2.44 -3.97 9.43
C GLU A 271 -3.57 -4.44 10.35
N MET A 272 -3.34 -4.56 11.66
CA MET A 272 -4.39 -4.94 12.60
C MET A 272 -5.50 -3.90 12.67
N PHE A 273 -5.20 -2.61 12.49
CA PHE A 273 -6.20 -1.55 12.50
C PHE A 273 -7.26 -1.73 11.41
N PRO A 274 -6.94 -1.69 10.11
CA PRO A 274 -7.94 -1.82 9.06
C PRO A 274 -8.64 -3.19 9.10
N LYS A 275 -7.95 -4.27 9.50
CA LYS A 275 -8.59 -5.59 9.69
C LYS A 275 -9.66 -5.54 10.79
N LYS A 276 -9.37 -4.87 11.91
CA LYS A 276 -10.33 -4.70 13.01
C LYS A 276 -11.50 -3.81 12.58
N VAL A 277 -11.22 -2.70 11.92
CA VAL A 277 -12.25 -1.79 11.37
C VAL A 277 -13.15 -2.56 10.39
N ALA A 278 -12.58 -3.26 9.41
CA ALA A 278 -13.33 -4.04 8.43
C ALA A 278 -14.23 -5.10 9.10
N HIS A 279 -13.72 -5.79 10.13
CA HIS A 279 -14.52 -6.72 10.91
C HIS A 279 -15.71 -6.01 11.60
N LEU A 280 -15.48 -4.87 12.25
CA LEU A 280 -16.55 -4.13 12.93
C LEU A 280 -17.58 -3.53 11.94
N VAL A 281 -17.12 -3.05 10.78
CA VAL A 281 -18.00 -2.64 9.67
C VAL A 281 -18.86 -3.81 9.20
N SER A 282 -18.28 -5.00 9.04
CA SER A 282 -19.00 -6.21 8.60
C SER A 282 -20.16 -6.56 9.56
N LEU A 283 -19.92 -6.40 10.86
CA LEU A 283 -20.93 -6.60 11.90
C LEU A 283 -22.02 -5.53 11.85
N LYS A 284 -21.63 -4.27 11.63
CA LYS A 284 -22.55 -3.12 11.55
C LYS A 284 -23.45 -3.17 10.31
N TRP A 285 -22.92 -3.57 9.16
CA TRP A 285 -23.64 -3.61 7.89
C TRP A 285 -24.23 -4.98 7.54
N ASN A 286 -24.10 -5.96 8.44
CA ASN A 286 -24.64 -7.31 8.27
C ASN A 286 -24.19 -7.98 6.94
N ARG A 287 -22.97 -7.67 6.50
CA ARG A 287 -22.33 -8.25 5.30
C ARG A 287 -21.07 -8.98 5.74
N THR A 288 -20.99 -10.29 5.49
CA THR A 288 -19.77 -11.07 5.72
C THR A 288 -18.64 -10.58 4.81
N TYR A 289 -17.47 -10.31 5.39
CA TYR A 289 -16.23 -10.06 4.66
C TYR A 289 -15.89 -11.32 3.85
N ARG A 290 -15.96 -11.24 2.51
CA ARG A 290 -15.54 -12.29 1.57
C ARG A 290 -14.25 -11.87 0.89
#